data_AF-L1MTE9-F1
#
_entry.id   AF-L1MTE9-F1
#
_cell.length_a   1.000
_cell.length_b   1.000
_cell.length_c   1.000
_cell.angle_alpha   90.00
_cell.angle_beta   90.00
_cell.angle_gamma   90.00
#
_symmetry.space_group_name_H-M   'P 1'
#
loop_
_entity.id
_entity.type
_entity.pdbx_description
1 polymer ?
#
loop_
_entity_poly.entity_id
_entity_poly.type
_entity_poly.pdbx_seq_one_letter_code
_entity_poly.pdbx_strand_id
1 'polypeptide(L)'
;MMDKERILALTDGGLRVFCHYLGFEVNLHRNFRSPFYDDKRASCHIYYDKRSSTYKYYDHGNPSYAGDCFWFVSELRGIDLKTSFPELLQTISPRPRSLYSR
;
A
#
# COMPACT_ATOMS: atom_id res chain seq x y z
N MET A 1 -3.82 5.86 -19.63
CA MET A 1 -2.80 5.16 -18.81
C MET A 1 -3.15 5.42 -17.36
N MET A 2 -3.00 4.45 -16.46
CA MET A 2 -3.22 4.72 -15.05
C MET A 2 -1.97 5.43 -14.50
N ASP A 3 -2.14 6.58 -13.86
CA ASP A 3 -1.07 7.32 -13.21
C ASP A 3 -1.22 7.26 -11.68
N LYS A 4 -0.23 7.82 -10.98
CA LYS A 4 -0.15 7.82 -9.52
C LYS A 4 -1.38 8.49 -8.91
N GLU A 5 -1.75 9.66 -9.42
CA GLU A 5 -2.83 10.50 -8.91
C GLU A 5 -4.18 9.80 -9.06
N ARG A 6 -4.41 9.13 -10.20
CA ARG A 6 -5.62 8.34 -10.45
C ARG A 6 -5.73 7.16 -9.48
N ILE A 7 -4.64 6.45 -9.21
CA ILE A 7 -4.64 5.36 -8.22
C ILE A 7 -5.01 5.89 -6.84
N LEU A 8 -4.35 6.95 -6.38
CA LEU A 8 -4.62 7.55 -5.08
C LEU A 8 -6.09 7.98 -4.96
N ALA A 9 -6.64 8.64 -5.98
CA ALA A 9 -8.04 9.06 -5.98
C ALA A 9 -9.03 7.88 -5.93
N LEU A 10 -8.76 6.79 -6.67
CA LEU A 10 -9.64 5.62 -6.71
C LEU A 10 -9.50 4.71 -5.47
N THR A 11 -8.44 4.88 -4.70
CA THR A 11 -8.09 3.99 -3.57
C THR A 11 -8.12 4.69 -2.22
N ASP A 12 -8.81 5.83 -2.13
CA ASP A 12 -8.93 6.64 -0.90
C ASP A 12 -7.55 7.02 -0.34
N GLY A 13 -6.76 7.72 -1.15
CA GLY A 13 -5.39 8.12 -0.79
C GLY A 13 -4.43 6.95 -0.57
N GLY A 14 -4.74 5.77 -1.12
CA GLY A 14 -3.95 4.54 -0.97
C GLY A 14 -4.42 3.59 0.13
N LEU A 15 -5.41 3.96 0.96
CA LEU A 15 -5.90 3.10 2.04
C LEU A 15 -6.42 1.76 1.53
N ARG A 16 -7.18 1.77 0.43
CA ARG A 16 -7.73 0.54 -0.15
C ARG A 16 -6.65 -0.38 -0.72
N VAL A 17 -5.49 0.17 -1.11
CA VAL A 17 -4.33 -0.63 -1.52
C VAL A 17 -3.76 -1.37 -0.32
N PHE A 18 -3.55 -0.68 0.81
CA PHE A 18 -3.09 -1.34 2.04
C PHE A 18 -4.03 -2.45 2.47
N CYS A 19 -5.34 -2.19 2.57
CA CYS A 19 -6.31 -3.22 2.97
C CYS A 19 -6.26 -4.46 2.05
N HIS A 20 -6.15 -4.25 0.74
CA HIS A 20 -6.07 -5.33 -0.24
C HIS A 20 -4.82 -6.20 -0.04
N TYR A 21 -3.65 -5.58 0.08
CA TYR A 21 -2.38 -6.31 0.16
C TYR A 21 -2.07 -6.86 1.56
N LEU A 22 -2.58 -6.24 2.62
CA LEU A 22 -2.51 -6.76 3.98
C LEU A 22 -3.51 -7.89 4.24
N GLY A 23 -4.57 -7.99 3.44
CA GLY A 23 -5.59 -9.03 3.56
C GLY A 23 -6.61 -8.80 4.68
N PHE A 24 -6.65 -7.60 5.25
CA PHE A 24 -7.61 -7.20 6.28
C PHE A 24 -7.96 -5.71 6.17
N GLU A 25 -9.08 -5.31 6.76
CA GLU A 25 -9.44 -3.90 6.87
C GLU A 25 -8.53 -3.20 7.90
N VAL A 26 -7.80 -2.19 7.43
CA VAL A 26 -6.87 -1.43 8.26
C VAL A 26 -7.63 -0.64 9.32
N ASN A 27 -7.26 -0.85 10.60
CA ASN A 27 -7.70 -0.02 11.70
C ASN A 27 -6.60 0.99 12.07
N LEU A 28 -6.85 2.28 11.82
CA LEU A 28 -5.87 3.37 12.02
C LEU A 28 -5.46 3.59 13.50
N HIS A 29 -6.12 2.91 14.44
CA HIS A 29 -5.86 3.02 15.88
C HIS A 29 -5.22 1.76 16.47
N ARG A 30 -4.86 0.78 15.64
CA ARG A 30 -4.23 -0.47 16.11
C ARG A 30 -3.02 -0.81 15.28
N ASN A 31 -1.97 -1.24 15.99
CA ASN A 31 -0.82 -1.81 15.32
C ASN A 31 -1.13 -3.23 14.82
N PHE A 32 -0.46 -3.63 13.76
CA PHE A 32 -0.42 -4.99 13.21
C PHE A 32 1.04 -5.45 13.07
N ARG A 33 1.24 -6.73 12.74
CA ARG A 33 2.57 -7.30 12.56
C ARG A 33 3.12 -6.98 11.18
N SER A 34 4.43 -6.79 11.08
CA SER A 34 5.08 -6.53 9.80
C SER A 34 4.85 -7.67 8.81
N PRO A 35 4.50 -7.36 7.54
CA PRO A 35 4.47 -8.37 6.48
C PRO A 35 5.86 -8.66 5.90
N PHE A 36 6.90 -7.92 6.30
CA PHE A 36 8.23 -7.98 5.68
C PHE A 36 9.24 -8.87 6.41
N TYR A 37 8.94 -9.27 7.65
CA TYR A 37 9.78 -10.16 8.45
C TYR A 37 8.96 -10.87 9.53
N ASP A 38 9.56 -11.83 10.24
CA ASP A 38 8.91 -12.49 11.39
C ASP A 38 8.79 -11.53 12.59
N ASP A 39 7.74 -10.72 12.58
CA ASP A 39 7.48 -9.75 13.63
C ASP A 39 6.82 -10.39 14.85
N LYS A 40 7.53 -10.33 15.99
CA LYS A 40 7.11 -10.92 17.25
C LYS A 40 6.08 -10.07 17.99
N ARG A 41 5.98 -8.78 17.70
CA ARG A 41 5.06 -7.84 18.39
C ARG A 41 4.53 -6.83 17.39
N ALA A 42 3.19 -6.70 17.31
CA ALA A 42 2.54 -5.75 16.41
C ALA A 42 3.16 -4.34 16.53
N SER A 43 3.91 -3.96 15.50
CA SER A 43 4.79 -2.80 15.49
C SER A 43 4.44 -1.81 14.37
N CYS A 44 3.59 -2.20 13.44
CA CYS A 44 3.29 -1.45 12.24
C CYS A 44 1.93 -0.79 12.33
N HIS A 45 1.77 0.40 11.75
CA HIS A 45 0.48 1.04 11.60
C HIS A 45 0.37 1.77 10.25
N ILE A 46 -0.87 2.04 9.85
CA ILE A 46 -1.18 2.94 8.75
C ILE A 46 -1.70 4.25 9.34
N TYR A 47 -1.23 5.37 8.83
CA TYR A 47 -1.67 6.71 9.24
C TYR A 47 -1.90 7.60 8.03
N TYR A 48 -2.74 8.62 8.19
CA TYR A 48 -2.96 9.64 7.17
C TYR A 48 -1.93 10.76 7.30
N ASP A 49 -1.13 10.98 6.25
CA ASP A 49 -0.18 12.08 6.18
C ASP A 49 -0.81 13.30 5.51
N LYS A 50 -1.13 14.31 6.32
CA LYS A 50 -1.76 15.56 5.84
C LYS A 50 -0.93 16.31 4.81
N ARG A 51 0.41 16.18 4.83
CA ARG A 51 1.29 16.90 3.90
C ARG A 51 1.17 16.37 2.48
N SER A 52 1.07 15.06 2.32
CA SER A 52 0.92 14.41 1.01
C SER A 52 -0.53 14.08 0.66
N SER A 53 -1.45 14.21 1.61
CA SER A 53 -2.85 13.79 1.48
C SER A 53 -2.99 12.32 1.07
N THR A 54 -2.12 11.46 1.62
CA THR A 54 -2.13 10.02 1.38
C THR A 54 -1.94 9.25 2.69
N TYR A 55 -2.33 7.98 2.67
CA TYR A 55 -2.03 7.06 3.75
C TYR A 55 -0.60 6.51 3.61
N LYS A 56 0.04 6.29 4.76
CA LYS A 56 1.41 5.80 4.85
C LYS A 56 1.50 4.66 5.85
N TYR A 57 2.40 3.73 5.53
CA TYR A 57 2.84 2.68 6.41
C TYR A 57 4.04 3.17 7.23
N TYR A 58 4.07 2.81 8.51
CA TYR A 58 5.23 2.99 9.37
C TYR A 58 5.39 1.80 10.32
N ASP A 59 6.62 1.33 10.45
CA ASP A 59 7.02 0.26 11.34
C ASP A 59 7.87 0.81 12.50
N HIS A 60 7.37 0.69 13.73
CA HIS A 60 8.09 1.10 14.93
C HIS A 60 9.20 0.11 15.33
N GLY A 61 9.13 -1.15 14.88
CA GLY A 61 10.14 -2.17 15.12
C GLY A 61 11.34 -2.01 14.20
N ASN A 62 11.12 -1.59 12.96
CA ASN A 62 12.17 -1.23 12.02
C ASN A 62 11.77 -0.02 11.15
N PRO A 63 12.21 1.21 11.53
CA PRO A 63 11.87 2.45 10.83
C PRO A 63 12.33 2.54 9.38
N SER A 64 13.19 1.64 8.91
CA SER A 64 13.53 1.54 7.48
C SER A 64 12.34 1.10 6.63
N TYR A 65 11.34 0.43 7.23
CA TYR A 65 10.08 0.12 6.58
C TYR A 65 9.07 1.26 6.80
N ALA A 66 9.08 2.24 5.91
CA ALA A 66 8.15 3.34 5.92
C ALA A 66 7.90 3.87 4.49
N GLY A 67 6.66 4.21 4.17
CA GLY A 67 6.34 4.74 2.85
C GLY A 67 4.86 4.81 2.54
N ASP A 68 4.54 5.28 1.34
CA ASP A 68 3.17 5.26 0.81
C ASP A 68 2.81 3.86 0.28
N CYS A 69 1.60 3.71 -0.27
CA CYS A 69 1.14 2.44 -0.81
C CYS A 69 1.98 1.94 -2.00
N PHE A 70 2.63 2.82 -2.75
CA PHE A 70 3.47 2.41 -3.89
C PHE A 70 4.76 1.78 -3.38
N TRP A 71 5.43 2.42 -2.42
CA TRP A 71 6.58 1.84 -1.75
C TRP A 71 6.24 0.51 -1.07
N PHE A 72 5.10 0.45 -0.39
CA PHE A 72 4.69 -0.77 0.30
C PHE A 72 4.52 -1.96 -0.66
N VAL A 73 3.82 -1.75 -1.78
CA VAL A 73 3.61 -2.82 -2.77
C VAL A 73 4.89 -3.14 -3.52
N SER A 74 5.74 -2.14 -3.78
CA SER A 74 7.04 -2.39 -4.43
C SER A 74 7.95 -3.24 -3.55
N GLU A 75 8.00 -2.96 -2.25
CA GLU A 75 8.75 -3.75 -1.26
C GLU A 75 8.17 -5.18 -1.17
N LEU A 76 6.84 -5.31 -1.11
CA LEU A 76 6.16 -6.60 -1.01
C LEU A 76 6.37 -7.50 -2.24
N ARG A 77 6.53 -6.88 -3.42
CA ARG A 77 6.66 -7.57 -4.71
C ARG A 77 8.09 -7.63 -5.26
N GLY A 78 9.05 -6.98 -4.60
CA GLY A 78 10.42 -6.86 -5.09
C GLY A 78 10.54 -6.06 -6.40
N ILE A 79 9.70 -5.05 -6.59
CA ILE A 79 9.70 -4.19 -7.79
C ILE A 79 10.54 -2.93 -7.50
N ASP A 80 11.48 -2.60 -8.37
CA ASP A 80 12.27 -1.36 -8.23
C ASP A 80 11.47 -0.14 -8.70
N LEU A 81 11.20 0.78 -7.77
CA LEU A 81 10.46 2.02 -8.04
C LEU A 81 11.13 2.95 -9.05
N LYS A 82 12.46 2.93 -9.19
CA LYS A 82 13.18 3.83 -10.10
C LYS A 82 13.07 3.38 -11.55
N THR A 83 13.05 2.07 -11.77
CA THR A 83 13.13 1.47 -13.11
C THR A 83 11.81 0.88 -13.57
N SER A 84 10.92 0.51 -12.64
CA SER A 84 9.74 -0.34 -12.91
C SER A 84 8.44 0.26 -12.36
N PHE A 85 8.37 1.59 -12.18
CA PHE A 85 7.15 2.25 -11.69
C PHE A 85 5.91 2.00 -12.56
N PRO A 86 5.98 2.04 -13.91
CA PRO A 86 4.80 1.74 -14.74
C PRO A 86 4.25 0.32 -14.54
N GLU A 87 5.12 -0.67 -14.29
CA GLU A 87 4.73 -2.04 -13.98
C GLU A 87 4.05 -2.12 -12.60
N LEU A 88 4.58 -1.40 -11.62
CA LEU A 88 3.95 -1.28 -10.30
C LEU A 88 2.53 -0.70 -10.42
N LEU A 89 2.34 0.35 -11.22
CA LEU A 89 1.02 0.95 -11.45
C LEU A 89 0.05 -0.08 -12.05
N GLN A 90 0.49 -0.94 -12.97
CA GLN A 90 -0.34 -2.02 -13.52
C GLN A 90 -0.66 -3.11 -12.49
N THR A 91 0.27 -3.38 -11.57
CA THR A 91 0.09 -4.36 -10.48
C THR A 91 -0.92 -3.87 -9.44
N ILE A 92 -0.91 -2.58 -9.12
CA ILE A 92 -1.85 -1.95 -8.18
C ILE A 92 -3.19 -1.66 -8.84
N SER A 93 -3.16 -1.32 -10.14
CA SER A 93 -4.32 -0.91 -10.93
C SER A 93 -5.50 -1.84 -10.66
N PRO A 94 -6.63 -1.34 -10.12
CA PRO A 94 -7.84 -2.12 -10.01
C PRO A 94 -8.18 -2.59 -11.42
N ARG A 95 -8.14 -3.90 -11.68
CA ARG A 95 -8.58 -4.42 -12.98
C ARG A 95 -10.01 -3.92 -13.19
N PRO A 96 -10.34 -3.33 -14.35
CA PRO A 96 -11.71 -2.95 -14.63
C PRO A 96 -12.57 -4.21 -14.47
N ARG A 97 -13.54 -4.18 -13.54
CA ARG A 97 -14.63 -5.16 -13.52
C ARG A 97 -15.43 -4.93 -14.79
N SER A 98 -15.04 -5.60 -15.85
CA SER A 98 -15.69 -5.59 -17.15
C SER A 98 -15.73 -7.02 -17.66
N LEU A 99 -16.96 -7.55 -17.73
CA LEU A 99 -17.42 -8.65 -18.58
C LEU A 99 -17.10 -10.10 -18.18
N TYR A 100 -17.41 -10.51 -16.95
CA TYR A 100 -17.91 -11.87 -16.72
C TYR A 100 -19.05 -11.83 -15.70
N SER A 101 -20.18 -11.26 -16.12
CA SER A 101 -21.48 -11.74 -15.66
C SER A 101 -21.87 -12.83 -16.66
N ARG A 102 -21.76 -14.09 -16.25
CA ARG A 102 -22.54 -15.19 -16.82
C ARG A 102 -23.59 -15.56 -15.80
#